data_AF-A0A662T467-F1
#
_entry.id   AF-A0A662T467-F1
#
_cell.length_a   1.000
_cell.length_b   1.000
_cell.length_c   1.000
_cell.angle_alpha   90.00
_cell.angle_beta   90.00
_cell.angle_gamma   90.00
#
_symmetry.space_group_name_H-M   'P 1'
#
loop_
_entity.id
_entity.type
_entity.pdbx_description
1 polymer ?
#
loop_
_entity_poly.entity_id
_entity_poly.type
_entity_poly.pdbx_seq_one_letter_code
_entity_poly.pdbx_strand_id
1 'polypeptide(L)'
;SLFMSNMDVDSLLWGLDIVLATAISWSPLIADYTRYSRSYSASLIGTWSGYTLTSILLYGLGALSAVVANAYLGDPTEVAINLGLNTVFLYFIALSAITTNLINIYSAVVSTQNIFPKTRCSILSLSYGTIILLLSIIPVFLLKFEYFLYYIGDLFIPLTIILILHKYIGGDRAFLPGILTWIIGSGLSIYVTVIMGYGVSLIGIISTLALYPLISKIFWR
;
A
#
# COMPACT_ATOMS: atom_id res chain seq x y z
N SER A 1 -15.55 -10.33 -24.84
CA SER A 1 -15.32 -9.20 -25.77
C SER A 1 -15.27 -7.84 -25.07
N LEU A 2 -15.95 -7.63 -23.93
CA LEU A 2 -16.00 -6.35 -23.20
C LEU A 2 -14.68 -5.87 -22.56
N PHE A 3 -13.74 -6.77 -22.22
CA PHE A 3 -12.42 -6.39 -21.69
C PHE A 3 -11.32 -6.21 -22.75
N MET A 4 -11.62 -6.47 -24.03
CA MET A 4 -10.60 -6.60 -25.09
C MET A 4 -10.62 -5.47 -26.12
N SER A 5 -11.53 -4.50 -26.02
CA SER A 5 -11.50 -3.33 -26.90
C SER A 5 -10.50 -2.31 -26.36
N ASN A 6 -9.27 -2.38 -26.89
CA ASN A 6 -8.13 -1.47 -26.70
C ASN A 6 -7.55 -1.41 -25.28
N MET A 7 -6.94 -2.52 -24.84
CA MET A 7 -6.06 -2.49 -23.67
C MET A 7 -4.68 -1.99 -24.12
N ASP A 8 -4.50 -0.66 -24.10
CA ASP A 8 -3.20 -0.06 -24.41
C ASP A 8 -2.21 -0.36 -23.28
N VAL A 9 -0.92 -0.51 -23.64
CA VAL A 9 0.15 -0.87 -22.69
C VAL A 9 0.21 0.13 -21.53
N ASP A 10 -0.04 1.41 -21.81
CA ASP A 10 -0.05 2.47 -20.81
C ASP A 10 -1.14 2.25 -19.75
N SER A 11 -2.34 1.84 -20.17
CA SER A 11 -3.45 1.54 -19.25
C SER A 11 -3.19 0.31 -18.40
N LEU A 12 -2.50 -0.70 -18.97
CA LEU A 12 -2.08 -1.88 -18.22
C LEU A 12 -1.03 -1.54 -17.16
N LEU A 13 -0.03 -0.72 -17.52
CA LEU A 13 1.01 -0.27 -16.60
C LEU A 13 0.45 0.61 -15.49
N TRP A 14 -0.50 1.49 -15.82
CA TRP A 14 -1.22 2.31 -14.86
C TRP A 14 -1.97 1.46 -13.82
N GLY A 15 -2.76 0.47 -14.27
CA GLY A 15 -3.49 -0.41 -13.37
C GLY A 15 -2.54 -1.25 -12.50
N LEU A 16 -1.43 -1.72 -13.07
CA LEU A 16 -0.38 -2.44 -12.34
C LEU A 16 0.27 -1.57 -11.26
N ASP A 17 0.57 -0.31 -11.56
CA ASP A 17 1.15 0.63 -10.59
C ASP A 17 0.22 0.83 -9.39
N ILE A 18 -1.07 1.04 -9.62
CA ILE A 18 -2.05 1.24 -8.54
C ILE A 18 -2.20 -0.02 -7.68
N VAL A 19 -2.26 -1.20 -8.30
CA VAL A 19 -2.37 -2.47 -7.57
C VAL A 19 -1.10 -2.74 -6.75
N LEU A 20 0.09 -2.49 -7.31
CA LEU A 20 1.35 -2.66 -6.60
C LEU A 20 1.54 -1.64 -5.48
N ALA A 21 1.24 -0.37 -5.72
CA ALA A 21 1.29 0.68 -4.71
C ALA A 21 0.37 0.34 -3.54
N THR A 22 -0.85 -0.11 -3.84
CA THR A 22 -1.79 -0.58 -2.83
C THR A 22 -1.19 -1.73 -2.05
N ALA A 23 -0.74 -2.81 -2.71
CA ALA A 23 -0.19 -4.00 -2.04
C ALA A 23 1.02 -3.67 -1.14
N ILE A 24 1.97 -2.89 -1.65
CA ILE A 24 3.24 -2.62 -0.99
C ILE A 24 3.08 -1.61 0.16
N SER A 25 2.07 -0.73 0.12
CA SER A 25 1.77 0.18 1.24
C SER A 25 1.48 -0.54 2.55
N TRP A 26 1.01 -1.79 2.50
CA TRP A 26 0.74 -2.63 3.66
C TRP A 26 1.97 -3.35 4.22
N SER A 27 3.15 -3.21 3.61
CA SER A 27 4.35 -3.95 4.00
C SER A 27 4.74 -3.80 5.48
N PRO A 28 4.71 -2.59 6.08
CA PRO A 28 5.00 -2.43 7.52
C PRO A 28 3.98 -3.16 8.40
N LEU A 29 2.69 -3.08 8.02
CA LEU A 29 1.61 -3.74 8.75
C LEU A 29 1.75 -5.26 8.68
N ILE A 30 2.12 -5.81 7.53
CA ILE A 30 2.43 -7.24 7.40
C ILE A 30 3.56 -7.63 8.35
N ALA A 31 4.63 -6.83 8.46
CA ALA A 31 5.73 -7.10 9.38
C ALA A 31 5.25 -7.09 10.86
N ASP A 32 4.36 -6.17 11.24
CA ASP A 32 3.82 -6.08 12.60
C ASP A 32 2.97 -7.29 13.01
N TYR A 33 2.23 -7.89 12.06
CA TYR A 33 1.38 -9.05 12.34
C TYR A 33 2.14 -10.38 12.23
N THR A 34 3.04 -10.49 11.27
CA THR A 34 3.81 -11.72 11.03
C THR A 34 4.78 -12.03 12.18
N ARG A 35 5.12 -11.06 13.04
CA ARG A 35 5.89 -11.30 14.29
C ARG A 35 5.22 -12.28 15.26
N TYR A 36 3.89 -12.45 15.17
CA TYR A 36 3.12 -13.39 15.98
C TYR A 36 2.91 -14.75 15.29
N SER A 37 3.47 -14.94 14.09
CA SER A 37 3.36 -16.21 13.36
C SER A 37 4.19 -17.31 14.03
N ARG A 38 3.70 -18.56 13.94
CA ARG A 38 4.38 -19.73 14.52
C ARG A 38 5.58 -20.21 13.70
N SER A 39 5.58 -19.94 12.39
CA SER A 39 6.64 -20.33 11.46
C SER A 39 6.66 -19.43 10.24
N TYR A 40 7.82 -19.37 9.58
CA TYR A 40 7.99 -18.63 8.33
C TYR A 40 7.00 -19.07 7.24
N SER A 41 6.82 -20.39 7.05
CA SER A 41 5.90 -20.93 6.05
C SER A 41 4.44 -20.58 6.35
N ALA A 42 4.05 -20.60 7.63
CA ALA A 42 2.70 -20.20 8.03
C ALA A 42 2.45 -18.70 7.77
N SER A 43 3.43 -17.84 8.06
CA SER A 43 3.39 -16.42 7.74
C SER A 43 3.23 -16.18 6.24
N LEU A 44 4.03 -16.86 5.42
CA LEU A 44 4.04 -16.67 3.97
C LEU A 44 2.74 -17.16 3.33
N ILE A 45 2.34 -18.40 3.61
CA ILE A 45 1.12 -18.99 3.01
C ILE A 45 -0.12 -18.27 3.51
N GLY A 46 -0.20 -17.94 4.80
CA GLY A 46 -1.35 -17.23 5.37
C GLY A 46 -1.54 -15.85 4.75
N THR A 47 -0.45 -15.07 4.65
CA THR A 47 -0.50 -13.73 4.03
C THR A 47 -0.83 -13.82 2.55
N TRP A 48 -0.14 -14.70 1.81
CA TRP A 48 -0.33 -14.84 0.37
C TRP A 48 -1.75 -15.32 0.02
N SER A 49 -2.20 -16.42 0.62
CA SER A 49 -3.54 -16.97 0.33
C SER A 49 -4.67 -16.02 0.75
N GLY A 50 -4.56 -15.40 1.93
CA GLY A 50 -5.54 -14.43 2.41
C GLY A 50 -5.64 -13.21 1.50
N TYR A 51 -4.49 -12.62 1.12
CA TYR A 51 -4.45 -11.46 0.24
C TYR A 51 -4.92 -11.79 -1.18
N THR A 52 -4.46 -12.91 -1.75
CA THR A 52 -4.84 -13.32 -3.11
C THR A 52 -6.33 -13.64 -3.20
N LEU A 53 -6.88 -14.43 -2.27
CA LEU A 53 -8.30 -14.79 -2.28
C LEU A 53 -9.19 -13.54 -2.12
N THR A 54 -8.85 -12.68 -1.16
CA THR A 54 -9.61 -11.45 -0.91
C THR A 54 -9.52 -10.48 -2.09
N SER A 55 -8.32 -10.30 -2.65
CA SER A 55 -8.11 -9.42 -3.82
C SER A 55 -8.88 -9.92 -5.05
N ILE A 56 -8.86 -11.23 -5.34
CA ILE A 56 -9.63 -11.79 -6.46
C ILE A 56 -11.12 -11.50 -6.30
N LEU A 57 -11.65 -11.71 -5.08
CA LEU A 57 -13.07 -11.46 -4.81
C LEU A 57 -13.42 -9.97 -4.89
N LEU A 58 -12.69 -9.09 -4.20
CA LEU A 58 -13.02 -7.67 -4.12
C LEU A 58 -12.73 -6.92 -5.42
N TYR A 59 -11.61 -7.19 -6.09
CA TYR A 59 -11.33 -6.60 -7.40
C TYR A 59 -12.28 -7.14 -8.47
N GLY A 60 -12.66 -8.43 -8.39
CA GLY A 60 -13.69 -9.00 -9.25
C GLY A 60 -15.04 -8.30 -9.06
N LEU A 61 -15.48 -8.10 -7.82
CA LEU A 61 -16.70 -7.36 -7.50
C LEU A 61 -16.63 -5.90 -7.96
N GLY A 62 -15.50 -5.22 -7.74
CA GLY A 62 -15.30 -3.85 -8.21
C GLY A 62 -15.35 -3.71 -9.73
N ALA A 63 -14.72 -4.64 -10.46
CA ALA A 63 -14.78 -4.68 -11.91
C ALA A 63 -16.20 -4.96 -12.41
N LEU A 64 -16.92 -5.89 -11.78
CA LEU A 64 -18.32 -6.17 -12.11
C LEU A 64 -19.21 -4.97 -11.83
N SER A 65 -19.06 -4.28 -10.70
CA SER A 65 -19.83 -3.08 -10.40
C SER A 65 -19.56 -1.94 -11.37
N ALA A 66 -18.31 -1.77 -11.80
CA ALA A 66 -17.95 -0.75 -12.78
C ALA A 66 -18.68 -0.99 -14.12
N VAL A 67 -18.81 -2.25 -14.54
CA VAL A 67 -19.49 -2.60 -15.81
C VAL A 67 -21.02 -2.57 -15.67
N VAL A 68 -21.57 -3.13 -14.60
CA VAL A 68 -23.02 -3.31 -14.45
C VAL A 68 -23.72 -2.04 -13.98
N ALA A 69 -23.11 -1.31 -13.04
CA ALA A 69 -23.69 -0.11 -12.45
C ALA A 69 -23.16 1.20 -13.07
N ASN A 70 -22.26 1.12 -14.07
CA ASN A 70 -21.50 2.26 -14.60
C ASN A 70 -20.82 3.11 -13.51
N ALA A 71 -20.49 2.48 -12.38
CA ALA A 71 -19.95 3.14 -11.21
C ALA A 71 -18.41 3.11 -11.24
N TYR A 72 -17.83 3.86 -12.19
CA TYR A 72 -16.38 4.02 -12.25
C TYR A 72 -15.91 4.91 -11.10
N LEU A 73 -14.99 4.39 -10.25
CA LEU A 73 -14.47 5.08 -9.05
C LEU A 73 -15.56 5.49 -8.03
N GLY A 74 -16.74 4.87 -8.09
CA GLY A 74 -17.86 5.18 -7.18
C GLY A 74 -17.63 4.67 -5.76
N ASP A 75 -18.19 5.35 -4.77
CA ASP A 75 -18.22 4.88 -3.38
C ASP A 75 -18.92 3.50 -3.34
N PRO A 76 -18.27 2.45 -2.79
CA PRO A 76 -18.87 1.12 -2.66
C PRO A 76 -20.25 1.13 -1.99
N THR A 77 -20.50 2.09 -1.10
CA THR A 77 -21.76 2.31 -0.41
C THR A 77 -22.83 2.83 -1.37
N GLU A 78 -22.49 3.80 -2.22
CA GLU A 78 -23.39 4.36 -3.22
C GLU A 78 -23.75 3.29 -4.28
N VAL A 79 -22.75 2.53 -4.72
CA VAL A 79 -22.95 1.38 -5.62
C VAL A 79 -23.90 0.37 -5.00
N ALA A 80 -23.71 0.02 -3.73
CA ALA A 80 -24.57 -0.92 -3.03
C ALA A 80 -26.02 -0.44 -2.94
N ILE A 81 -26.22 0.84 -2.63
CA ILE A 81 -27.55 1.47 -2.57
C ILE A 81 -28.21 1.45 -3.96
N ASN A 82 -27.48 1.83 -5.00
CA ASN A 82 -27.98 1.85 -6.38
C ASN A 82 -28.34 0.46 -6.91
N LEU A 83 -27.62 -0.58 -6.47
CA LEU A 83 -27.94 -1.98 -6.77
C LEU A 83 -29.08 -2.55 -5.91
N GLY A 84 -29.67 -1.76 -5.01
CA GLY A 84 -30.75 -2.19 -4.13
C GLY A 84 -30.32 -3.23 -3.08
N LEU A 85 -29.03 -3.26 -2.73
CA LEU A 85 -28.52 -4.19 -1.72
C LEU A 85 -29.10 -3.83 -0.35
N ASN A 86 -29.37 -4.86 0.45
CA ASN A 86 -30.05 -4.71 1.73
C ASN A 86 -29.17 -4.02 2.80
N THR A 87 -29.79 -3.58 3.90
CA THR A 87 -29.12 -2.97 5.06
C THR A 87 -28.02 -3.87 5.66
N VAL A 88 -28.13 -5.19 5.52
CA VAL A 88 -27.10 -6.13 5.98
C VAL A 88 -25.79 -5.95 5.22
N PHE A 89 -25.86 -5.68 3.90
CA PHE A 89 -24.67 -5.40 3.11
C PHE A 89 -23.99 -4.09 3.52
N LEU A 90 -24.77 -3.05 3.82
CA LEU A 90 -24.23 -1.78 4.34
C LEU A 90 -23.53 -1.97 5.71
N TYR A 91 -24.10 -2.81 6.57
CA TYR A 91 -23.45 -3.18 7.84
C TYR A 91 -22.12 -3.92 7.60
N PHE A 92 -22.06 -4.79 6.60
CA PHE A 92 -20.83 -5.47 6.21
C PHE A 92 -19.75 -4.48 5.72
N ILE A 93 -20.11 -3.51 4.87
CA ILE A 93 -19.18 -2.43 4.43
C ILE A 93 -18.66 -1.66 5.64
N ALA A 94 -19.56 -1.25 6.55
CA ALA A 94 -19.18 -0.50 7.74
C ALA A 94 -18.23 -1.30 8.65
N LEU A 95 -18.51 -2.58 8.89
CA LEU A 95 -17.65 -3.47 9.66
C LEU A 95 -16.27 -3.65 9.02
N SER A 96 -16.21 -3.77 7.68
CA SER A 96 -14.95 -3.85 6.94
C SER A 96 -14.11 -2.58 7.12
N ALA A 97 -14.73 -1.41 7.01
CA ALA A 97 -14.08 -0.12 7.22
C ALA A 97 -13.56 0.03 8.66
N ILE A 98 -14.37 -0.36 9.67
CA ILE A 98 -13.96 -0.35 11.08
C ILE A 98 -12.74 -1.24 11.29
N THR A 99 -12.79 -2.48 10.80
CA THR A 99 -11.70 -3.45 10.98
C THR A 99 -10.40 -2.93 10.36
N THR A 100 -10.48 -2.39 9.14
CA THR A 100 -9.34 -1.83 8.41
C THR A 100 -8.74 -0.61 9.11
N ASN A 101 -9.57 0.27 9.66
CA ASN A 101 -9.09 1.43 10.40
C ASN A 101 -8.44 1.04 11.74
N LEU A 102 -8.96 0.02 12.42
CA LEU A 102 -8.37 -0.49 13.66
C LEU A 102 -6.96 -1.04 13.45
N ILE A 103 -6.74 -1.81 12.38
CA ILE A 103 -5.40 -2.37 12.09
C ILE A 103 -4.39 -1.27 11.70
N ASN A 104 -4.84 -0.22 11.01
CA ASN A 104 -4.00 0.93 10.66
C ASN A 104 -3.58 1.72 11.91
N ILE A 105 -4.51 2.00 12.82
CA ILE A 105 -4.21 2.65 14.11
C ILE A 105 -3.23 1.79 14.91
N TYR A 106 -3.44 0.46 14.95
CA TYR A 106 -2.55 -0.44 15.65
C TYR A 106 -1.11 -0.38 15.11
N SER A 107 -0.92 -0.45 13.78
CA SER A 107 0.41 -0.38 13.18
C SER A 107 1.08 1.00 13.40
N ALA A 108 0.32 2.09 13.34
CA ALA A 108 0.83 3.43 13.66
C ALA A 108 1.31 3.51 15.12
N VAL A 109 0.52 3.01 16.08
CA VAL A 109 0.88 3.01 17.50
C VAL A 109 2.14 2.20 17.75
N VAL A 110 2.24 0.98 17.19
CA VAL A 110 3.43 0.14 17.32
C VAL A 110 4.67 0.83 16.73
N SER A 111 4.53 1.45 15.55
CA SER A 111 5.60 2.21 14.90
C SER A 111 6.08 3.37 15.77
N THR A 112 5.17 4.14 16.37
CA THR A 112 5.54 5.24 17.28
C THR A 112 6.22 4.73 18.54
N GLN A 113 5.75 3.62 19.11
CA GLN A 113 6.34 3.05 20.32
C GLN A 113 7.76 2.50 20.07
N ASN A 114 8.04 2.01 18.87
CA ASN A 114 9.40 1.61 18.49
C ASN A 114 10.38 2.80 18.51
N ILE A 115 9.91 4.02 18.23
CA ILE A 115 10.72 5.26 18.29
C ILE A 115 10.72 5.85 19.71
N PHE A 116 9.56 5.88 20.35
CA PHE A 116 9.32 6.49 21.67
C PHE A 116 8.76 5.46 22.66
N PRO A 117 9.59 4.58 23.23
CA PRO A 117 9.13 3.41 24.00
C PRO A 117 8.39 3.75 25.30
N LYS A 118 8.55 4.98 25.81
CA LYS A 118 7.89 5.44 27.05
C LYS A 118 6.46 5.92 26.84
N THR A 119 5.98 5.98 25.59
CA THR A 119 4.63 6.46 25.28
C THR A 119 3.57 5.40 25.56
N ARG A 120 2.45 5.82 26.14
CA ARG A 120 1.34 4.91 26.48
C ARG A 120 0.53 4.59 25.23
N CYS A 121 0.28 3.30 24.99
CA CYS A 121 -0.52 2.80 23.87
C CYS A 121 -1.91 3.48 23.82
N SER A 122 -2.62 3.59 24.94
CA SER A 122 -3.96 4.21 24.99
C SER A 122 -3.97 5.68 24.53
N ILE A 123 -2.95 6.46 24.88
CA ILE A 123 -2.83 7.86 24.47
C ILE A 123 -2.59 7.93 22.96
N LEU A 124 -1.69 7.09 22.43
CA LEU A 124 -1.40 7.04 21.00
C LEU A 124 -2.61 6.57 20.18
N SER A 125 -3.32 5.54 20.64
CA SER A 125 -4.53 5.06 19.97
C SER A 125 -5.61 6.14 19.91
N LEU A 126 -5.82 6.85 21.02
CA LEU A 126 -6.79 7.94 21.07
C LEU A 126 -6.35 9.13 20.19
N SER A 127 -5.06 9.48 20.18
CA SER A 127 -4.55 10.56 19.36
C SER A 127 -4.68 10.24 17.88
N TYR A 128 -4.24 9.05 17.43
CA TYR A 128 -4.37 8.65 16.03
C TYR A 128 -5.83 8.54 15.61
N GLY A 129 -6.70 7.95 16.45
CA GLY A 129 -8.14 7.89 16.17
C GLY A 129 -8.77 9.28 16.03
N THR A 130 -8.42 10.22 16.90
CA THR A 130 -8.91 11.61 16.83
C THR A 130 -8.39 12.33 15.58
N ILE A 131 -7.11 12.17 15.25
CA ILE A 131 -6.50 12.78 14.06
C ILE A 131 -7.19 12.24 12.80
N ILE A 132 -7.34 10.92 12.67
CA ILE A 132 -7.99 10.30 11.52
C ILE A 132 -9.45 10.75 11.40
N LEU A 133 -10.17 10.83 12.52
CA LEU A 133 -11.55 11.34 12.54
C LEU A 133 -11.64 12.79 12.03
N LEU A 134 -10.74 13.67 12.49
CA LEU A 134 -10.69 15.06 12.04
C LEU A 134 -10.31 15.17 10.56
N LEU A 135 -9.34 14.36 10.10
CA LEU A 135 -8.93 14.33 8.69
C LEU A 135 -10.04 13.79 7.79
N SER A 136 -10.86 12.86 8.29
CA SER A 136 -11.99 12.29 7.54
C SER A 136 -13.07 13.33 7.16
N ILE A 137 -13.09 14.50 7.82
CA ILE A 137 -14.01 15.59 7.50
C ILE A 137 -13.55 16.34 6.23
N ILE A 138 -12.28 16.21 5.84
CA ILE A 138 -11.68 16.92 4.72
C ILE A 138 -11.80 16.04 3.46
N PRO A 139 -12.70 16.35 2.50
CA PRO A 139 -12.97 15.48 1.35
C PRO A 139 -11.85 15.50 0.29
N VAL A 140 -10.83 16.35 0.46
CA VAL A 140 -9.75 16.57 -0.52
C VAL A 140 -9.00 15.28 -0.87
N PHE A 141 -8.84 14.38 0.10
CA PHE A 141 -8.12 13.12 -0.13
C PHE A 141 -8.91 12.12 -0.98
N LEU A 142 -10.25 12.14 -0.92
CA LEU A 142 -11.09 11.26 -1.74
C LEU A 142 -11.07 11.69 -3.21
N LEU A 143 -11.06 13.00 -3.48
CA LEU A 143 -11.05 13.55 -4.84
C LEU A 143 -9.75 13.30 -5.60
N LYS A 144 -8.64 13.05 -4.88
CA LYS A 144 -7.30 12.80 -5.45
C LYS A 144 -6.69 11.48 -4.97
N PHE A 145 -7.54 10.50 -4.68
CA PHE A 145 -7.11 9.21 -4.12
C PHE A 145 -6.09 8.49 -5.01
N GLU A 146 -6.26 8.56 -6.32
CA GLU A 146 -5.32 7.97 -7.29
C GLU A 146 -3.90 8.57 -7.16
N TYR A 147 -3.79 9.91 -7.17
CA TYR A 147 -2.50 10.58 -6.98
C TYR A 147 -1.87 10.26 -5.63
N PHE A 148 -2.70 10.12 -4.59
CA PHE A 148 -2.23 9.69 -3.28
C PHE A 148 -1.63 8.28 -3.32
N LEU A 149 -2.27 7.33 -4.02
CA LEU A 149 -1.72 5.98 -4.19
C LEU A 149 -0.40 6.00 -4.97
N TYR A 150 -0.27 6.84 -5.99
CA TYR A 150 1.00 7.03 -6.69
C TYR A 150 2.12 7.47 -5.76
N TYR A 151 1.91 8.54 -4.99
CA TYR A 151 2.94 9.05 -4.10
C TYR A 151 3.27 8.09 -2.96
N ILE A 152 2.30 7.31 -2.47
CA ILE A 152 2.59 6.23 -1.52
C ILE A 152 3.45 5.15 -2.19
N GLY A 153 3.10 4.73 -3.40
CA GLY A 153 3.88 3.77 -4.18
C GLY A 153 5.33 4.24 -4.38
N ASP A 154 5.50 5.49 -4.77
CA ASP A 154 6.80 6.12 -5.01
C ASP A 154 7.75 6.05 -3.80
N LEU A 155 7.21 6.11 -2.59
CA LEU A 155 8.00 6.08 -1.36
C LEU A 155 8.15 4.66 -0.79
N PHE A 156 7.08 3.86 -0.82
CA PHE A 156 7.04 2.56 -0.17
C PHE A 156 7.67 1.45 -1.01
N ILE A 157 7.61 1.55 -2.34
CA ILE A 157 8.21 0.55 -3.23
C ILE A 157 9.74 0.54 -3.05
N PRO A 158 10.48 1.66 -3.21
CA PRO A 158 11.91 1.69 -2.94
C PRO A 158 12.25 1.24 -1.51
N LEU A 159 11.49 1.69 -0.51
CA LEU A 159 11.73 1.33 0.89
C LEU A 159 11.66 -0.18 1.11
N THR A 160 10.60 -0.83 0.60
CA THR A 160 10.38 -2.27 0.76
C THR A 160 11.47 -3.09 0.08
N ILE A 161 11.87 -2.69 -1.13
CA ILE A 161 12.96 -3.35 -1.87
C ILE A 161 14.30 -3.23 -1.12
N ILE A 162 14.61 -2.06 -0.54
CA ILE A 162 15.81 -1.88 0.28
C ILE A 162 15.80 -2.81 1.49
N LEU A 163 14.67 -2.91 2.20
CA LEU A 163 14.55 -3.79 3.37
C LEU A 163 14.75 -5.26 2.99
N ILE A 164 14.20 -5.70 1.85
CA ILE A 164 14.41 -7.05 1.33
C ILE A 164 15.88 -7.28 1.00
N LEU A 165 16.51 -6.38 0.24
CA LEU A 165 17.91 -6.52 -0.14
C LEU A 165 18.84 -6.51 1.08
N HIS A 166 18.58 -5.62 2.05
CA HIS A 166 19.34 -5.53 3.28
C HIS A 166 19.40 -6.87 4.02
N LYS A 167 18.30 -7.63 4.03
CA LYS A 167 18.27 -8.97 4.64
C LYS A 167 19.25 -9.97 4.01
N TYR A 168 19.51 -9.87 2.70
CA TYR A 168 20.33 -10.85 1.97
C TYR A 168 21.77 -10.42 1.76
N ILE A 169 21.99 -9.13 1.50
CA ILE A 169 23.31 -8.61 1.16
C ILE A 169 23.83 -7.57 2.16
N GLY A 170 23.00 -7.10 3.10
CA GLY A 170 23.32 -6.01 4.02
C GLY A 170 24.42 -6.34 5.03
N GLY A 171 25.20 -5.32 5.40
CA GLY A 171 26.16 -5.35 6.50
C GLY A 171 25.91 -4.24 7.52
N ASP A 172 26.76 -4.14 8.55
CA ASP A 172 26.58 -3.25 9.71
C ASP A 172 26.49 -1.75 9.35
N ARG A 173 27.00 -1.35 8.17
CA ARG A 173 26.95 0.04 7.66
C ARG A 173 25.88 0.25 6.59
N ALA A 174 24.69 -0.32 6.76
CA ALA A 174 23.62 -0.26 5.76
C ALA A 174 22.73 0.98 5.82
N PHE A 175 22.77 1.77 6.90
CA PHE A 175 21.86 2.90 7.11
C PHE A 175 22.01 4.00 6.04
N LEU A 176 23.24 4.51 5.84
CA LEU A 176 23.52 5.53 4.81
C LEU A 176 23.23 5.03 3.39
N PRO A 177 23.73 3.85 2.96
CA PRO A 177 23.39 3.28 1.66
C PRO A 177 21.89 3.10 1.45
N GLY A 178 21.16 2.69 2.48
CA GLY A 178 19.71 2.55 2.44
C GLY A 178 19.02 3.89 2.21
N ILE A 179 19.32 4.90 3.02
CA ILE A 179 18.70 6.25 2.87
C ILE A 179 19.03 6.87 1.52
N LEU A 180 20.29 6.82 1.07
CA LEU A 180 20.68 7.37 -0.23
C LEU A 180 19.95 6.68 -1.37
N THR A 181 19.88 5.34 -1.33
CA THR A 181 19.14 4.59 -2.34
C THR A 181 17.66 4.93 -2.31
N TRP A 182 17.07 5.06 -1.12
CA TRP A 182 15.66 5.40 -0.97
C TRP A 182 15.34 6.78 -1.53
N ILE A 183 16.15 7.80 -1.23
CA ILE A 183 15.97 9.16 -1.75
C ILE A 183 16.06 9.16 -3.28
N ILE A 184 17.09 8.52 -3.85
CA ILE A 184 17.29 8.50 -5.30
C ILE A 184 16.18 7.70 -6.00
N GLY A 185 15.86 6.50 -5.50
CA GLY A 185 14.83 5.64 -6.08
C GLY A 185 13.43 6.27 -6.00
N SER A 186 13.09 6.88 -4.86
CA SER A 186 11.81 7.58 -4.70
C SER A 186 11.76 8.85 -5.55
N GLY A 187 12.84 9.63 -5.61
CA GLY A 187 12.92 10.83 -6.44
C GLY A 187 12.78 10.53 -7.93
N LEU A 188 13.40 9.44 -8.40
CA LEU A 188 13.24 8.98 -9.78
C LEU A 188 11.80 8.51 -10.06
N SER A 189 11.19 7.79 -9.11
CA SER A 189 9.80 7.33 -9.24
C SER A 189 8.84 8.52 -9.34
N ILE A 190 8.95 9.51 -8.43
CA ILE A 190 8.17 10.75 -8.47
C ILE A 190 8.36 11.51 -9.79
N TYR A 191 9.60 11.58 -10.29
CA TYR A 191 9.88 12.24 -11.57
C TYR A 191 9.13 11.55 -12.74
N VAL A 192 9.11 10.21 -12.77
CA VAL A 192 8.36 9.45 -13.77
C VAL A 192 6.85 9.59 -13.57
N THR A 193 6.36 9.61 -12.32
CA THR A 193 4.96 9.89 -12.00
C THR A 193 4.51 11.22 -12.60
N VAL A 194 5.34 12.27 -12.49
CA VAL A 194 5.00 13.61 -13.00
C VAL A 194 5.04 13.69 -14.54
N ILE A 195 5.93 12.95 -15.20
CA ILE A 195 6.13 13.04 -16.66
C ILE A 195 5.26 12.05 -17.42
N MET A 196 5.29 10.79 -17.02
CA MET A 196 4.67 9.68 -17.74
C MET A 196 3.35 9.26 -17.10
N GLY A 197 3.25 9.27 -15.77
CA GLY A 197 2.04 8.88 -15.05
C GLY A 197 1.75 7.38 -15.02
N TYR A 198 2.63 6.55 -15.57
CA TYR A 198 2.54 5.08 -15.56
C TYR A 198 3.92 4.43 -15.66
N GLY A 199 4.02 3.14 -15.32
CA GLY A 199 5.26 2.37 -15.24
C GLY A 199 6.14 2.75 -14.03
N VAL A 200 5.58 3.50 -13.10
CA VAL A 200 6.30 4.12 -11.97
C VAL A 200 6.82 3.06 -11.00
N SER A 201 6.01 2.05 -10.70
CA SER A 201 6.37 0.97 -9.77
C SER A 201 7.60 0.19 -10.26
N LEU A 202 7.67 -0.08 -11.57
CA LEU A 202 8.79 -0.76 -12.20
C LEU A 202 10.07 0.08 -12.09
N ILE A 203 9.98 1.38 -12.32
CA ILE A 203 11.12 2.30 -12.16
C ILE A 203 11.60 2.31 -10.72
N GLY A 204 10.70 2.38 -9.74
CA GLY A 204 11.04 2.30 -8.32
C GLY A 204 11.75 0.99 -7.97
N ILE A 205 11.26 -0.14 -8.48
CA ILE A 205 11.87 -1.46 -8.27
C ILE A 205 13.25 -1.53 -8.93
N ILE A 206 13.36 -1.24 -10.23
CA ILE A 206 14.58 -1.40 -11.02
C ILE A 206 15.67 -0.46 -10.50
N SER A 207 15.35 0.81 -10.26
CA SER A 207 16.32 1.78 -9.76
C SER A 207 16.86 1.37 -8.40
N THR A 208 15.98 0.94 -7.49
CA THR A 208 16.38 0.52 -6.14
C THR A 208 17.20 -0.76 -6.15
N LEU A 209 16.80 -1.76 -6.95
CA LEU A 209 17.55 -3.01 -7.14
C LEU A 209 18.96 -2.78 -7.67
N ALA A 210 19.14 -1.80 -8.56
CA ALA A 210 20.44 -1.46 -9.11
C ALA A 210 21.28 -0.62 -8.12
N LEU A 211 20.67 0.39 -7.49
CA LEU A 211 21.38 1.37 -6.67
C LEU A 211 21.85 0.81 -5.33
N TYR A 212 21.02 0.03 -4.63
CA TYR A 212 21.36 -0.42 -3.27
C TYR A 212 22.65 -1.25 -3.22
N PRO A 213 22.88 -2.26 -4.09
CA PRO A 213 24.13 -3.00 -4.10
C PRO A 213 25.34 -2.16 -4.52
N LEU A 214 25.16 -1.22 -5.46
CA LEU A 214 26.23 -0.34 -5.93
C LEU A 214 26.70 0.62 -4.84
N ILE A 215 25.75 1.30 -4.18
CA ILE A 215 26.05 2.24 -3.10
C ILE A 215 26.62 1.48 -1.90
N SER A 216 26.03 0.33 -1.54
CA SER A 216 26.52 -0.47 -0.41
C SER A 216 27.97 -0.92 -0.59
N LYS A 217 28.40 -1.29 -1.81
CA LYS A 217 29.80 -1.62 -2.12
C LYS A 217 30.78 -0.47 -1.87
N ILE A 218 30.34 0.79 -2.01
CA ILE A 218 31.19 1.97 -1.76
C ILE A 218 31.42 2.15 -0.26
N PHE A 219 30.40 1.92 0.56
CA PHE A 219 30.45 2.12 2.00
C PHE A 219 31.03 0.94 2.80
N TRP A 220 31.07 -0.25 2.21
CA TRP A 220 31.66 -1.45 2.81
C TRP A 220 33.12 -1.69 2.40
N ARG A 221 33.66 -0.85 1.51
CA ARG A 221 35.10 -0.68 1.35
C ARG A 221 35.66 0.15 2.50
#